data_AF-A0A834FDW3-F1
#
_entry.id   AF-A0A834FDW3-F1
#
_cell.length_a   1.000
_cell.length_b   1.000
_cell.length_c   1.000
_cell.angle_alpha   90.00
_cell.angle_beta   90.00
_cell.angle_gamma   90.00
#
_symmetry.space_group_name_H-M   'P 1'
#
loop_
_entity.id
_entity.type
_entity.pdbx_description
1 polymer ?
#
loop_
_entity_poly.entity_id
_entity_poly.type
_entity_poly.pdbx_seq_one_letter_code
_entity_poly.pdbx_strand_id
1 'polypeptide(L)'
;MAGAIIENMSTKKLVIVGVTLLLFQALAFMVGGLIAPSPTTAVHYLATKCVDTVKSQQETKWFMPWGPNQCDKLQSFDDAMAKRIEANDIVFAVHIPLPKKEMSPWFQFMLVILQFDIAFKMYNQIEEGAMVNIEVGLAYRDDTVSPWTEMARSFEQRRLNCSFTTAKTVENEGRHYECDLLPFMELGSVAHKYYLLNIRLPVNERKKINVKIGEIKDIRLVSIHQNGGFTKVWFAMKTFLTPSILIIMIWYWRRISLMSRPPVLLEK
;
A
#
# COMPACT_ATOMS: atom_id res chain seq x y z
N MET A 1 -29.63 -16.48 -46.54
CA MET A 1 -28.64 -16.13 -45.51
C MET A 1 -29.24 -16.53 -44.17
N ALA A 2 -28.67 -17.51 -43.47
CA ALA A 2 -29.11 -17.79 -42.11
C ALA A 2 -28.65 -16.62 -41.24
N GLY A 3 -29.60 -15.82 -40.72
CA GLY A 3 -29.32 -14.67 -39.86
C GLY A 3 -28.55 -15.07 -38.59
N ALA A 4 -28.10 -14.07 -37.83
CA ALA A 4 -27.45 -14.32 -36.55
C ALA A 4 -28.38 -15.10 -35.60
N ILE A 5 -27.83 -15.79 -34.60
CA ILE A 5 -28.64 -16.60 -33.66
C ILE A 5 -29.71 -15.73 -32.98
N ILE A 6 -29.38 -14.47 -32.70
CA ILE A 6 -30.30 -13.51 -32.11
C ILE A 6 -31.47 -13.13 -33.03
N GLU A 7 -31.27 -13.12 -34.35
CA GLU A 7 -32.31 -12.79 -35.34
C GLU A 7 -33.30 -13.95 -35.53
N ASN A 8 -32.83 -15.19 -35.33
CA ASN A 8 -33.63 -16.41 -35.53
C ASN A 8 -34.25 -16.94 -34.22
N MET A 9 -34.04 -16.26 -33.10
CA MET A 9 -34.47 -16.72 -31.78
C MET A 9 -35.86 -16.21 -31.43
N SER A 10 -36.79 -17.12 -31.15
CA SER A 10 -38.13 -16.75 -30.65
C SER A 10 -38.07 -16.03 -29.30
N THR A 11 -39.03 -15.15 -29.02
CA THR A 11 -39.15 -14.43 -27.73
C THR A 11 -39.12 -15.36 -26.53
N LYS A 12 -39.75 -16.54 -26.61
CA LYS A 12 -39.74 -17.55 -25.53
C LYS A 12 -38.31 -18.01 -25.19
N LYS A 13 -37.51 -18.35 -26.21
CA LYS A 13 -36.10 -18.77 -26.03
C LYS A 13 -35.24 -17.64 -25.48
N LEU A 14 -35.45 -16.41 -25.95
CA LEU A 14 -34.73 -15.24 -25.46
C LEU A 14 -35.02 -14.99 -23.98
N VAL A 15 -36.29 -15.07 -23.56
CA VAL A 15 -36.67 -14.95 -22.15
C VAL A 15 -36.03 -16.04 -21.29
N ILE A 16 -36.02 -17.29 -21.75
CA ILE A 16 -35.39 -18.41 -21.02
C ILE A 16 -33.88 -18.15 -20.80
N VAL A 17 -33.16 -17.73 -21.84
CA VAL A 17 -31.73 -17.40 -21.73
C VAL A 17 -31.53 -16.21 -20.79
N GLY A 18 -32.37 -15.17 -20.91
CA GLY A 18 -32.32 -13.99 -20.04
C GLY A 18 -32.53 -14.31 -18.57
N VAL A 19 -33.55 -15.12 -18.24
CA VAL A 19 -33.80 -15.58 -16.86
C VAL A 19 -32.64 -16.44 -16.35
N THR A 20 -32.08 -17.30 -17.19
CA THR A 20 -30.92 -18.13 -16.82
C THR A 20 -29.72 -17.25 -16.46
N LEU A 21 -29.40 -16.25 -17.30
CA LEU A 21 -28.32 -15.29 -17.02
C LEU A 21 -28.58 -14.47 -15.76
N LEU A 22 -29.83 -14.08 -15.51
CA LEU A 22 -30.23 -13.37 -14.30
C LEU A 22 -30.00 -14.23 -13.04
N LEU A 23 -30.30 -15.53 -13.09
CA LEU A 23 -30.02 -16.46 -12.00
C LEU A 23 -28.51 -16.59 -11.74
N PHE A 24 -27.69 -16.70 -12.79
CA PHE A 24 -26.23 -16.70 -12.66
C PHE A 24 -25.71 -15.38 -12.06
N GLN A 25 -26.27 -14.24 -12.45
CA GLN A 25 -25.91 -12.94 -11.89
C GLN A 25 -26.28 -12.84 -10.41
N ALA A 26 -27.45 -13.33 -10.02
CA ALA A 26 -27.87 -13.38 -8.62
C ALA A 26 -26.95 -14.29 -7.78
N LEU A 27 -26.55 -15.44 -8.32
CA LEU A 27 -25.56 -16.32 -7.69
C LEU A 27 -24.20 -15.61 -7.52
N ALA A 28 -23.72 -14.89 -8.53
CA ALA A 28 -22.48 -14.13 -8.44
C ALA A 28 -22.54 -13.06 -7.33
N PHE A 29 -23.66 -12.36 -7.19
CA PHE A 29 -23.87 -11.41 -6.09
C PHE A 29 -23.87 -12.10 -4.72
N MET A 30 -24.51 -13.26 -4.60
CA MET A 30 -24.51 -14.03 -3.34
C MET A 30 -23.10 -14.49 -2.96
N VAL A 31 -22.28 -14.93 -3.92
CA VAL A 31 -20.88 -15.29 -3.65
C VAL A 31 -20.09 -14.07 -3.16
N GLY A 32 -20.23 -12.92 -3.82
CA GLY A 32 -19.55 -11.68 -3.42
C GLY A 32 -20.01 -11.15 -2.06
N GLY A 33 -21.31 -11.22 -1.76
CA GLY A 33 -21.88 -10.63 -0.54
C GLY A 33 -21.85 -11.53 0.69
N LEU A 34 -21.92 -12.85 0.52
CA LEU A 34 -22.05 -13.81 1.63
C LEU A 34 -20.78 -14.63 1.90
N ILE A 35 -19.90 -14.77 0.91
CA ILE A 35 -18.71 -15.64 1.00
C ILE A 35 -17.42 -14.82 1.02
N ALA A 36 -17.29 -13.85 0.11
CA ALA A 36 -16.08 -13.05 0.02
C ALA A 36 -16.00 -12.02 1.16
N PRO A 37 -14.87 -11.94 1.89
CA PRO A 37 -14.66 -10.83 2.82
C PRO A 37 -14.36 -9.54 2.07
N SER A 38 -14.26 -8.42 2.79
CA SER A 38 -13.88 -7.13 2.21
C SER A 38 -12.63 -7.23 1.32
N PRO A 39 -12.61 -6.58 0.15
CA PRO A 39 -11.58 -6.78 -0.86
C PRO A 39 -10.18 -6.35 -0.40
N THR A 40 -10.10 -5.31 0.42
CA THR A 40 -8.85 -4.77 0.97
C THR A 40 -8.93 -4.64 2.48
N THR A 41 -7.77 -4.60 3.12
CA THR A 41 -7.63 -4.30 4.54
C THR A 41 -6.59 -3.22 4.70
N ALA A 42 -6.94 -2.16 5.45
CA ALA A 42 -6.03 -1.09 5.82
C ALA A 42 -5.59 -1.28 7.27
N VAL A 43 -4.27 -1.32 7.49
CA VAL A 43 -3.66 -1.46 8.81
C VAL A 43 -2.80 -0.23 9.09
N HIS A 44 -3.07 0.42 10.22
CA HIS A 44 -2.33 1.59 10.67
C HIS A 44 -1.10 1.18 11.49
N TYR A 45 0.03 1.81 11.20
CA TYR A 45 1.29 1.63 11.88
C TYR A 45 1.78 2.98 12.38
N LEU A 46 2.31 2.99 13.61
CA LEU A 46 3.07 4.10 14.14
C LEU A 46 4.55 3.73 14.08
N ALA A 47 5.36 4.56 13.43
CA ALA A 47 6.78 4.29 13.33
C ALA A 47 7.46 4.45 14.68
N THR A 48 8.26 3.46 15.06
CA THR A 48 9.04 3.51 16.31
C THR A 48 10.31 4.31 16.07
N LYS A 49 10.53 5.32 16.90
CA LYS A 49 11.74 6.15 16.86
C LYS A 49 12.91 5.38 17.49
N CYS A 50 13.82 4.91 16.65
CA CYS A 50 15.04 4.21 17.04
C CYS A 50 16.25 5.14 16.98
N VAL A 51 17.22 4.92 17.86
CA VAL A 51 18.50 5.67 17.86
C VAL A 51 19.61 4.86 17.20
N ASP A 52 20.32 5.49 16.28
CA ASP A 52 21.55 4.97 15.69
C ASP A 52 22.77 5.54 16.44
N THR A 53 23.22 4.84 17.47
CA THR A 53 24.35 5.27 18.31
C THR A 53 25.72 4.92 17.72
N VAL A 54 25.77 4.07 16.69
CA VAL A 54 27.03 3.52 16.15
C VAL A 54 27.21 4.00 14.73
N LYS A 55 28.16 4.92 14.52
CA LYS A 55 28.61 5.40 13.19
C LYS A 55 29.40 4.31 12.43
N SER A 56 28.87 3.09 12.33
CA SER A 56 29.47 2.05 11.50
C SER A 56 29.11 2.31 10.05
N GLN A 57 30.08 2.82 9.29
CA GLN A 57 29.91 3.18 7.87
C GLN A 57 29.83 1.97 6.93
N GLN A 58 29.92 0.72 7.42
CA GLN A 58 30.18 -0.46 6.57
C GLN A 58 29.11 -1.55 6.55
N GLU A 59 28.15 -1.57 7.48
CA GLU A 59 27.03 -2.54 7.43
C GLU A 59 25.68 -1.85 7.59
N THR A 60 24.73 -2.20 6.72
CA THR A 60 23.37 -1.69 6.73
C THR A 60 22.62 -2.28 7.93
N LYS A 61 22.69 -1.58 9.07
CA LYS A 61 22.01 -2.00 10.29
C LYS A 61 20.49 -1.84 10.16
N TRP A 62 19.78 -2.95 10.33
CA TRP A 62 18.33 -3.00 10.36
C TRP A 62 17.81 -2.79 11.79
N PHE A 63 16.87 -1.86 11.97
CA PHE A 63 16.42 -1.42 13.29
C PHE A 63 15.06 -2.05 13.56
N MET A 64 15.01 -2.97 14.50
CA MET A 64 13.76 -3.68 14.79
C MET A 64 12.94 -2.87 15.81
N PRO A 65 11.65 -2.58 15.54
CA PRO A 65 10.82 -1.80 16.46
C PRO A 65 10.38 -2.58 17.70
N TRP A 66 10.48 -3.91 17.72
CA TRP A 66 10.04 -4.76 18.84
C TRP A 66 10.73 -6.13 18.82
N GLY A 67 10.62 -6.89 19.91
CA GLY A 67 11.20 -8.24 20.03
C GLY A 67 12.57 -8.25 20.72
N PRO A 68 13.30 -9.38 20.66
CA PRO A 68 14.54 -9.55 21.40
C PRO A 68 15.66 -8.61 20.92
N ASN A 69 15.71 -8.35 19.62
CA ASN A 69 16.69 -7.46 18.99
C ASN A 69 16.12 -6.05 18.76
N GLN A 70 15.22 -5.58 19.63
CA GLN A 70 14.62 -4.26 19.47
C GLN A 70 15.66 -3.14 19.58
N CYS A 71 15.43 -2.07 18.84
CA CYS A 71 16.25 -0.87 18.91
C CYS A 71 16.05 -0.11 20.23
N ASP A 72 17.01 0.76 20.55
CA ASP A 72 16.87 1.74 21.62
C ASP A 72 15.81 2.78 21.22
N LYS A 73 14.69 2.80 21.94
CA LYS A 73 13.52 3.61 21.60
C LYS A 73 13.59 4.99 22.23
N LEU A 74 13.11 5.99 21.49
CA LEU A 74 12.76 7.31 22.01
C LEU A 74 11.24 7.41 22.16
N GLN A 75 10.77 7.82 23.34
CA GLN A 75 9.35 8.10 23.54
C GLN A 75 8.98 9.45 22.95
N SER A 76 9.79 10.48 23.22
CA SER A 76 9.60 11.84 22.72
C SER A 76 10.88 12.43 22.13
N PHE A 77 10.74 13.49 21.33
CA PHE A 77 11.89 14.28 20.87
C PHE A 77 12.53 15.11 21.99
N ASP A 78 11.80 15.39 23.07
CA ASP A 78 12.35 16.07 24.24
C ASP A 78 13.41 15.18 24.92
N ASP A 79 13.18 13.86 24.95
CA ASP A 79 14.18 12.89 25.40
C ASP A 79 15.42 12.87 24.50
N ALA A 80 15.25 13.10 23.19
CA ALA A 80 16.35 13.16 22.24
C ALA A 80 17.23 14.39 22.48
N MET A 81 16.62 15.55 22.76
CA MET A 81 17.35 16.76 23.13
C MET A 81 18.11 16.58 24.45
N ALA A 82 17.48 15.97 25.46
CA ALA A 82 18.13 15.67 26.74
C ALA A 82 19.35 14.76 26.57
N LYS A 83 19.28 13.80 25.64
CA LYS A 83 20.35 12.85 25.30
C LYS A 83 21.33 13.36 24.23
N ARG A 84 21.15 14.59 23.71
CA ARG A 84 21.95 15.21 22.64
C ARG A 84 22.05 14.35 21.36
N ILE A 85 20.93 13.72 20.98
CA ILE A 85 20.84 12.91 19.76
C ILE A 85 20.58 13.83 18.57
N GLU A 86 21.38 13.70 17.50
CA GLU A 86 21.17 14.47 16.27
C GLU A 86 19.98 13.94 15.47
N ALA A 87 19.34 14.79 14.66
CA ALA A 87 18.22 14.39 13.81
C ALA A 87 18.60 13.28 12.82
N ASN A 88 19.86 13.25 12.37
CA ASN A 88 20.38 12.23 11.45
C ASN A 88 20.53 10.84 12.09
N ASP A 89 20.60 10.78 13.41
CA ASP A 89 20.77 9.53 14.17
C ASP A 89 19.41 8.88 14.50
N ILE A 90 18.29 9.49 14.11
CA ILE A 90 16.95 8.97 14.36
C ILE A 90 16.47 8.17 13.15
N VAL A 91 16.08 6.91 13.40
CA VAL A 91 15.51 6.00 12.41
C VAL A 91 14.08 5.66 12.82
N PHE A 92 13.12 5.94 11.95
CA PHE A 92 11.74 5.55 12.11
C PHE A 92 11.55 4.14 11.55
N ALA A 93 11.42 3.16 12.45
CA ALA A 93 11.30 1.76 12.10
C ALA A 93 9.86 1.26 12.16
N VAL A 94 9.44 0.52 11.14
CA VAL A 94 8.12 -0.11 11.04
C VAL A 94 8.30 -1.55 10.60
N HIS A 95 7.71 -2.48 11.35
CA HIS A 95 7.67 -3.88 10.97
C HIS A 95 6.28 -4.22 10.43
N ILE A 96 6.25 -4.72 9.19
CA ILE A 96 5.05 -5.16 8.50
C ILE A 96 5.14 -6.68 8.32
N PRO A 97 4.19 -7.46 8.83
CA PRO A 97 2.95 -7.09 9.51
C PRO A 97 3.17 -6.80 11.01
N LEU A 98 2.09 -6.44 11.72
CA LEU A 98 2.10 -6.30 13.18
C LEU A 98 2.57 -7.57 13.92
N PRO A 99 3.02 -7.47 15.20
CA PRO A 99 3.51 -8.60 15.96
C PRO A 99 2.55 -9.81 15.95
N LYS A 100 3.11 -11.02 15.87
CA LYS A 100 2.39 -12.31 15.83
C LYS A 100 1.50 -12.52 14.59
N LYS A 101 1.65 -11.70 13.54
CA LYS A 101 1.03 -11.92 12.23
C LYS A 101 2.12 -12.21 11.19
N GLU A 102 1.73 -12.80 10.07
CA GLU A 102 2.59 -13.00 8.89
C GLU A 102 1.87 -12.51 7.64
N MET A 103 2.64 -11.96 6.70
CA MET A 103 2.13 -11.68 5.35
C MET A 103 2.06 -12.97 4.54
N SER A 104 1.22 -12.96 3.49
CA SER A 104 1.07 -14.10 2.60
C SER A 104 0.98 -13.66 1.14
N PRO A 105 1.42 -14.51 0.18
CA PRO A 105 1.25 -14.25 -1.25
C PRO A 105 -0.20 -14.07 -1.71
N TRP A 106 -1.18 -14.51 -0.90
CA TRP A 106 -2.60 -14.28 -1.17
C TRP A 106 -3.01 -12.81 -1.12
N PHE A 107 -2.18 -11.94 -0.55
CA PHE A 107 -2.45 -10.51 -0.47
C PHE A 107 -2.17 -9.76 -1.78
N GLN A 108 -1.53 -10.41 -2.75
CA GLN A 108 -1.22 -9.94 -4.12
C GLN A 108 -0.41 -8.65 -4.23
N PHE A 109 -0.84 -7.57 -3.58
CA PHE A 109 -0.15 -6.30 -3.56
C PHE A 109 -0.13 -5.72 -2.15
N MET A 110 0.80 -4.80 -1.91
CA MET A 110 0.85 -4.01 -0.69
C MET A 110 1.14 -2.56 -1.05
N LEU A 111 0.16 -1.70 -0.77
CA LEU A 111 0.30 -0.25 -0.83
C LEU A 111 0.66 0.27 0.56
N VAL A 112 1.54 1.25 0.61
CA VAL A 112 1.87 1.95 1.85
C VAL A 112 1.72 3.44 1.61
N ILE A 113 0.98 4.09 2.49
CA ILE A 113 0.75 5.53 2.49
C ILE A 113 1.42 6.09 3.75
N LEU A 114 2.12 7.20 3.59
CA LEU A 114 2.82 7.91 4.66
C LEU A 114 2.01 9.11 5.11
N GLN A 115 1.95 9.33 6.42
CA GLN A 115 1.30 10.47 7.04
C GLN A 115 2.23 11.05 8.10
N PHE A 116 2.58 12.32 7.97
CA PHE A 116 3.38 13.03 8.96
C PHE A 116 2.50 13.73 9.98
N ASP A 117 2.78 13.51 11.26
CA ASP A 117 2.22 14.33 12.34
C ASP A 117 3.20 15.47 12.62
N ILE A 118 2.88 16.67 12.15
CA ILE A 118 3.75 17.85 12.28
C ILE A 118 3.12 18.83 13.26
N ALA A 119 3.83 19.21 14.31
CA ALA A 119 3.41 20.21 15.27
C ALA A 119 3.81 21.63 14.79
N PHE A 120 2.93 22.59 15.07
CA PHE A 120 3.17 24.00 14.80
C PHE A 120 4.11 24.61 15.83
N LYS A 121 5.15 25.28 15.34
CA LYS A 121 6.10 26.08 16.12
C LYS A 121 6.35 27.42 15.43
N MET A 122 6.40 28.51 16.19
CA MET A 122 6.57 29.86 15.63
C MET A 122 7.90 30.02 14.90
N TYR A 123 8.97 29.44 15.44
CA TYR A 123 10.33 29.54 14.89
C TYR A 123 10.60 28.55 13.74
N ASN A 124 9.79 27.50 13.60
CA ASN A 124 9.96 26.45 12.60
C ASN A 124 8.63 26.15 11.91
N GLN A 125 8.20 27.09 11.08
CA GLN A 125 6.98 26.93 10.26
C GLN A 125 7.31 26.18 8.96
N ILE A 126 6.32 25.47 8.45
CA ILE A 126 6.38 24.86 7.12
C ILE A 126 6.38 25.97 6.07
N GLU A 127 7.44 26.05 5.26
CA GLU A 127 7.50 26.95 4.11
C GLU A 127 6.54 26.51 2.99
N GLU A 128 6.04 27.47 2.20
CA GLU A 128 5.17 27.15 1.07
C GLU A 128 5.94 26.34 0.02
N GLY A 129 5.41 25.17 -0.35
CA GLY A 129 6.10 24.25 -1.25
C GLY A 129 7.27 23.49 -0.60
N ALA A 130 7.32 23.38 0.73
CA ALA A 130 8.31 22.60 1.44
C ALA A 130 8.41 21.16 0.89
N MET A 131 9.64 20.70 0.71
CA MET A 131 9.96 19.35 0.23
C MET A 131 10.61 18.56 1.36
N VAL A 132 10.01 17.43 1.72
CA VAL A 132 10.62 16.46 2.63
C VAL A 132 11.46 15.47 1.81
N ASN A 133 12.69 15.28 2.26
CA ASN A 133 13.64 14.32 1.73
C ASN A 133 13.67 13.12 2.67
N ILE A 134 13.41 11.94 2.13
CA ILE A 134 13.19 10.72 2.89
C ILE A 134 14.17 9.68 2.38
N GLU A 135 15.10 9.25 3.23
CA GLU A 135 15.92 8.08 2.95
C GLU A 135 15.20 6.85 3.50
N VAL A 136 14.93 5.88 2.62
CA VAL A 136 14.13 4.70 2.96
C VAL A 136 14.92 3.46 2.64
N GLY A 137 14.97 2.53 3.59
CA GLY A 137 15.38 1.15 3.37
C GLY A 137 14.20 0.21 3.60
N LEU A 138 13.97 -0.68 2.63
CA LEU A 138 13.04 -1.79 2.73
C LEU A 138 13.81 -3.10 2.75
N ALA A 139 13.56 -3.93 3.75
CA ALA A 139 14.09 -5.27 3.87
C ALA A 139 12.98 -6.31 4.01
N TYR A 140 13.33 -7.56 3.71
CA TYR A 140 12.45 -8.70 3.90
C TYR A 140 13.15 -9.85 4.60
N ARG A 141 12.34 -10.76 5.13
CA ARG A 141 12.73 -12.09 5.58
C ARG A 141 11.52 -13.01 5.69
N ASP A 142 11.76 -14.31 5.67
CA ASP A 142 10.71 -15.32 5.84
C ASP A 142 10.78 -16.04 7.18
N ASP A 143 11.95 -16.06 7.82
CA ASP A 143 12.13 -16.59 9.16
C ASP A 143 12.43 -15.46 10.16
N THR A 144 11.91 -15.61 11.37
CA THR A 144 12.12 -14.66 12.47
C THR A 144 13.57 -14.65 12.99
N VAL A 145 14.33 -15.72 12.76
CA VAL A 145 15.74 -15.83 13.17
C VAL A 145 16.72 -15.45 12.07
N SER A 146 16.29 -15.42 10.80
CA SER A 146 17.17 -15.08 9.69
C SER A 146 17.52 -13.58 9.68
N PRO A 147 18.71 -13.21 9.16
CA PRO A 147 19.04 -11.81 8.95
C PRO A 147 18.07 -11.19 7.94
N TRP A 148 17.94 -9.87 8.02
CA TRP A 148 17.18 -9.08 7.05
C TRP A 148 17.96 -8.97 5.74
N THR A 149 17.27 -9.18 4.62
CA THR A 149 17.83 -8.96 3.28
C THR A 149 17.27 -7.67 2.71
N GLU A 150 18.14 -6.79 2.23
CA GLU A 150 17.72 -5.54 1.59
C GLU A 150 16.97 -5.83 0.29
N MET A 151 15.75 -5.30 0.18
CA MET A 151 14.95 -5.34 -1.04
C MET A 151 15.24 -4.12 -1.91
N ALA A 152 15.21 -2.95 -1.30
CA ALA A 152 15.39 -1.68 -1.96
C ALA A 152 15.83 -0.63 -0.96
N ARG A 153 16.61 0.33 -1.45
CA ARG A 153 16.95 1.56 -0.73
C ARG A 153 16.89 2.71 -1.71
N SER A 154 16.18 3.77 -1.34
CA SER A 154 16.08 4.95 -2.17
C SER A 154 16.01 6.22 -1.34
N PHE A 155 16.34 7.33 -2.01
CA PHE A 155 16.22 8.67 -1.48
C PHE A 155 15.10 9.38 -2.23
N GLU A 156 13.96 9.56 -1.56
CA GLU A 156 12.75 10.09 -2.16
C GLU A 156 12.49 11.52 -1.73
N GLN A 157 11.99 12.33 -2.65
CA GLN A 157 11.51 13.68 -2.37
C GLN A 157 9.99 13.74 -2.51
N ARG A 158 9.32 14.32 -1.51
CA ARG A 158 7.88 14.50 -1.50
C ARG A 158 7.53 15.92 -1.06
N ARG A 159 6.49 16.50 -1.67
CA ARG A 159 5.98 17.81 -1.31
C ARG A 159 5.10 17.69 -0.07
N LEU A 160 5.32 18.55 0.92
CA LEU A 160 4.48 18.67 2.10
C LEU A 160 3.37 19.68 1.81
N ASN A 161 2.16 19.17 1.55
CA ASN A 161 0.95 19.98 1.50
C ASN A 161 0.29 19.92 2.86
N CYS A 162 0.52 20.94 3.67
CA CYS A 162 0.01 21.04 5.03
C CYS A 162 -0.68 22.39 5.23
N SER A 163 -1.86 22.36 5.83
CA SER A 163 -2.61 23.54 6.20
C SER A 163 -2.69 23.67 7.71
N PHE A 164 -2.66 24.90 8.21
CA PHE A 164 -2.90 25.20 9.62
C PHE A 164 -4.16 26.02 9.72
N THR A 165 -5.25 25.38 10.15
CA THR A 165 -6.60 25.97 10.20
C THR A 165 -6.74 27.00 11.32
N THR A 166 -5.88 26.94 12.33
CA THR A 166 -5.91 27.84 13.49
C THR A 166 -5.03 29.07 13.26
N ALA A 167 -5.34 30.18 13.94
CA ALA A 167 -4.47 31.37 13.93
C ALA A 167 -3.07 31.03 14.46
N LYS A 168 -2.03 31.48 13.75
CA LYS A 168 -0.61 31.30 14.09
C LYS A 168 -0.19 32.19 15.26
N THR A 169 -0.69 31.88 16.46
CA THR A 169 -0.34 32.55 17.72
C THR A 169 0.49 31.64 18.61
N VAL A 170 1.20 32.23 19.58
CA VAL A 170 2.05 31.48 20.54
C VAL A 170 1.20 30.50 21.37
N GLU A 171 -0.05 30.84 21.68
CA GLU A 171 -0.99 29.99 22.42
C GLU A 171 -1.35 28.69 21.69
N ASN A 172 -1.23 28.68 20.35
CA ASN A 172 -1.56 27.54 19.51
C ASN A 172 -0.32 26.71 19.12
N GLU A 173 0.85 27.00 19.71
CA GLU A 173 2.02 26.12 19.55
C GLU A 173 1.73 24.70 20.04
N GLY A 174 2.30 23.72 19.33
CA GLY A 174 2.10 22.30 19.61
C GLY A 174 0.86 21.68 18.97
N ARG A 175 -0.07 22.48 18.43
CA ARG A 175 -1.17 21.95 17.61
C ARG A 175 -0.64 21.35 16.31
N HIS A 176 -1.30 20.32 15.81
CA HIS A 176 -0.88 19.65 14.59
C HIS A 176 -1.34 20.39 13.33
N TYR A 177 -0.50 20.37 12.31
CA TYR A 177 -0.89 20.69 10.95
C TYR A 177 -1.80 19.60 10.38
N GLU A 178 -2.75 20.00 9.54
CA GLU A 178 -3.53 19.08 8.71
C GLU A 178 -2.79 18.90 7.39
N CYS A 179 -2.08 17.78 7.27
CA CYS A 179 -1.29 17.42 6.09
C CYS A 179 -1.99 16.37 5.24
N ASP A 180 -1.81 16.48 3.92
CA ASP A 180 -2.27 15.47 2.96
C ASP A 180 -1.51 14.15 3.13
N LEU A 181 -2.18 13.05 2.78
CA LEU A 181 -1.57 11.72 2.73
C LEU A 181 -0.58 11.62 1.57
N LEU A 182 0.60 11.07 1.84
CA LEU A 182 1.67 10.94 0.85
C LEU A 182 1.75 9.49 0.32
N PRO A 183 1.67 9.27 -1.00
CA PRO A 183 1.95 7.96 -1.57
C PRO A 183 3.41 7.61 -1.33
N PHE A 184 3.66 6.46 -0.70
CA PHE A 184 4.98 6.09 -0.23
C PHE A 184 5.58 4.95 -1.04
N MET A 185 4.94 3.78 -1.05
CA MET A 185 5.40 2.65 -1.88
C MET A 185 4.26 1.72 -2.28
N GLU A 186 4.47 0.99 -3.37
CA GLU A 186 3.61 -0.08 -3.86
C GLU A 186 4.47 -1.30 -4.19
N LEU A 187 4.17 -2.44 -3.57
CA LEU A 187 4.68 -3.74 -3.99
C LEU A 187 3.61 -4.46 -4.79
N GLY A 188 3.93 -4.81 -6.04
CA GLY A 188 3.05 -5.59 -6.91
C GLY A 188 2.98 -7.08 -6.56
N SER A 189 3.77 -7.55 -5.59
CA SER A 189 3.73 -8.90 -5.04
C SER A 189 4.10 -8.91 -3.55
N VAL A 190 3.42 -9.74 -2.77
CA VAL A 190 3.74 -9.98 -1.36
C VAL A 190 4.43 -11.34 -1.24
N ALA A 191 5.70 -11.39 -1.67
CA ALA A 191 6.46 -12.62 -1.76
C ALA A 191 6.92 -13.18 -0.40
N HIS A 192 7.14 -12.31 0.59
CA HIS A 192 7.75 -12.68 1.87
C HIS A 192 6.79 -12.50 3.03
N LYS A 193 7.09 -13.18 4.14
CA LYS A 193 6.26 -13.14 5.36
C LYS A 193 6.44 -11.88 6.17
N TYR A 194 7.65 -11.32 6.19
CA TYR A 194 8.00 -10.18 7.02
C TYR A 194 8.77 -9.15 6.21
N TYR A 195 8.42 -7.89 6.46
CA TYR A 195 9.03 -6.72 5.86
C TYR A 195 9.41 -5.74 6.97
N LEU A 196 10.58 -5.13 6.83
CA LEU A 196 11.04 -4.08 7.72
C LEU A 196 11.30 -2.83 6.90
N LEU A 197 10.75 -1.73 7.39
CA LEU A 197 10.90 -0.43 6.79
C LEU A 197 11.63 0.47 7.77
N ASN A 198 12.77 0.99 7.33
CA ASN A 198 13.55 1.98 8.05
C ASN A 198 13.49 3.29 7.28
N ILE A 199 12.96 4.33 7.91
CA ILE A 199 12.88 5.67 7.33
C ILE A 199 13.82 6.60 8.10
N ARG A 200 14.63 7.36 7.38
CA ARG A 200 15.49 8.43 7.91
C ARG A 200 15.11 9.74 7.25
N LEU A 201 15.17 10.81 8.04
CA LEU A 201 14.94 12.17 7.58
C LEU A 201 16.23 12.96 7.73
N PRO A 202 17.17 12.85 6.77
CA PRO A 202 18.47 13.48 6.90
C PRO A 202 18.33 15.00 6.86
N VAL A 203 19.00 15.70 7.77
CA VAL A 203 19.00 17.15 7.88
C VAL A 203 20.37 17.68 7.44
N ASN A 204 20.35 18.66 6.53
CA ASN A 204 21.57 19.34 6.09
C ASN A 204 21.29 20.81 5.85
N GLU A 205 21.75 21.67 6.77
CA GLU A 205 21.55 23.13 6.68
C GLU A 205 22.23 23.76 5.46
N ARG A 206 23.42 23.28 5.08
CA ARG A 206 24.18 23.82 3.94
C ARG A 206 23.46 23.57 2.62
N LYS A 207 22.86 22.38 2.48
CA LYS A 207 22.10 21.98 1.29
C LYS A 207 20.60 22.29 1.40
N LYS A 208 20.16 22.91 2.51
CA LYS A 208 18.75 23.17 2.85
C LYS A 208 17.86 21.91 2.75
N ILE A 209 18.39 20.75 3.14
CA ILE A 209 17.64 19.48 3.15
C ILE A 209 16.93 19.35 4.49
N ASN A 210 15.60 19.15 4.44
CA ASN A 210 14.74 19.00 5.61
C ASN A 210 14.85 20.14 6.64
N VAL A 211 15.09 21.35 6.14
CA VAL A 211 15.08 22.58 6.94
C VAL A 211 13.71 23.23 6.77
N LYS A 212 13.13 23.78 7.85
CA LYS A 212 11.81 24.46 7.83
C LYS A 212 10.65 23.60 7.30
N ILE A 213 10.66 22.32 7.66
CA ILE A 213 9.57 21.37 7.38
C ILE A 213 8.61 21.20 8.56
N GLY A 214 8.65 22.12 9.54
CA GLY A 214 7.90 22.01 10.79
C GLY A 214 8.56 21.08 11.80
N GLU A 215 7.93 20.92 12.96
CA GLU A 215 8.37 19.98 14.00
C GLU A 215 7.63 18.64 13.83
N ILE A 216 8.26 17.69 13.13
CA ILE A 216 7.71 16.34 12.98
C ILE A 216 7.70 15.67 14.35
N LYS A 217 6.53 15.25 14.84
CA LYS A 217 6.34 14.53 16.10
C LYS A 217 6.29 13.01 15.91
N ASP A 218 5.61 12.56 14.87
CA ASP A 218 5.46 11.15 14.56
C ASP A 218 5.29 10.92 13.06
N ILE A 219 5.59 9.69 12.64
CA ILE A 219 5.34 9.20 11.29
C ILE A 219 4.37 8.03 11.39
N ARG A 220 3.21 8.19 10.76
CA ARG A 220 2.21 7.14 10.63
C ARG A 220 2.26 6.56 9.23
N LEU A 221 2.01 5.26 9.14
CA LEU A 221 1.91 4.56 7.87
C LEU A 221 0.61 3.78 7.82
N VAL A 222 -0.02 3.76 6.66
CA VAL A 222 -1.18 2.91 6.39
C VAL A 222 -0.78 1.90 5.34
N SER A 223 -0.70 0.63 5.73
CA SER A 223 -0.50 -0.46 4.79
C SER A 223 -1.86 -0.97 4.34
N ILE A 224 -2.09 -0.98 3.03
CA ILE A 224 -3.29 -1.50 2.39
C ILE A 224 -2.89 -2.69 1.56
N HIS A 225 -3.47 -3.85 1.84
CA HIS A 225 -3.21 -5.06 1.08
C HIS A 225 -4.54 -5.74 0.71
N GLN A 226 -4.54 -6.52 -0.36
CA GLN A 226 -5.72 -7.30 -0.70
C GLN A 226 -5.99 -8.33 0.38
N ASN A 227 -7.25 -8.57 0.68
CA ASN A 227 -7.60 -9.59 1.65
C ASN A 227 -7.42 -10.98 1.01
N GLY A 228 -6.59 -11.83 1.62
CA GLY A 228 -6.30 -13.15 1.08
C GLY A 228 -7.53 -14.05 0.95
N GLY A 229 -8.55 -13.86 1.79
CA GLY A 229 -9.83 -14.55 1.64
C GLY A 229 -10.59 -14.11 0.39
N PHE A 230 -10.62 -12.80 0.11
CA PHE A 230 -11.20 -12.26 -1.11
C PHE A 230 -10.46 -12.77 -2.35
N THR A 231 -9.12 -12.76 -2.32
CA THR A 231 -8.28 -13.28 -3.40
C THR A 231 -8.59 -14.74 -3.73
N LYS A 232 -8.80 -15.59 -2.72
CA LYS A 232 -9.17 -17.01 -2.94
C LYS A 232 -10.51 -17.16 -3.64
N VAL A 233 -11.54 -16.43 -3.20
CA VAL A 233 -12.88 -16.45 -3.83
C VAL A 233 -12.79 -15.92 -5.26
N TRP A 234 -12.06 -14.83 -5.46
CA TRP A 234 -11.81 -14.24 -6.77
C TRP A 234 -11.12 -15.20 -7.73
N PHE A 235 -10.10 -15.93 -7.24
CA PHE A 235 -9.41 -16.96 -8.01
C PHE A 235 -10.35 -18.11 -8.37
N ALA A 236 -11.14 -18.61 -7.42
CA ALA A 236 -12.12 -19.66 -7.69
C ALA A 236 -13.14 -19.23 -8.76
N MET A 237 -13.64 -17.99 -8.69
CA MET A 237 -14.56 -17.45 -9.68
C MET A 237 -13.92 -17.35 -11.07
N LYS A 238 -12.69 -16.85 -11.16
CA LYS A 238 -11.94 -16.80 -12.42
C LYS A 238 -11.71 -18.21 -12.99
N THR A 239 -11.28 -19.16 -12.17
CA THR A 239 -11.05 -20.54 -12.57
C THR A 239 -12.33 -21.22 -13.06
N PHE A 240 -13.48 -20.95 -12.43
CA PHE A 240 -14.77 -21.50 -12.86
C PHE A 240 -15.27 -20.89 -14.17
N LEU A 241 -15.15 -19.57 -14.33
CA LEU A 241 -15.68 -18.86 -15.52
C LEU A 241 -14.81 -19.05 -16.76
N THR A 242 -13.48 -19.10 -16.60
CA THR A 242 -12.53 -19.21 -17.73
C THR A 242 -12.85 -20.34 -18.71
N PRO A 243 -13.06 -21.61 -18.31
CA PRO A 243 -13.37 -22.68 -19.26
C PRO A 243 -14.70 -22.44 -19.99
N SER A 244 -15.72 -21.89 -19.32
CA SER A 244 -17.01 -21.59 -19.95
C SER A 244 -16.88 -20.52 -21.05
N ILE A 245 -16.14 -19.44 -20.77
CA ILE A 245 -15.86 -18.36 -21.71
C ILE A 245 -15.00 -18.85 -22.87
N LEU A 246 -14.01 -19.71 -22.59
CA LEU A 246 -13.14 -20.28 -23.61
C LEU A 246 -13.94 -21.20 -24.55
N ILE A 247 -14.80 -22.07 -24.02
CA ILE A 247 -15.66 -22.95 -24.83
C ILE A 247 -16.59 -22.14 -25.74
N ILE A 248 -17.28 -21.11 -25.21
CA ILE A 248 -18.19 -20.30 -26.02
C ILE A 248 -17.43 -19.49 -27.08
N MET A 249 -16.24 -18.98 -26.77
CA MET A 249 -15.38 -18.30 -27.75
C MET A 249 -14.93 -19.25 -28.87
N ILE A 250 -14.43 -20.45 -28.54
CA ILE A 250 -14.03 -21.44 -29.56
C ILE A 250 -15.23 -21.82 -30.41
N TRP A 251 -16.37 -22.10 -29.80
CA TRP A 251 -17.58 -22.46 -30.51
C TRP A 251 -18.06 -21.34 -31.44
N TYR A 252 -18.05 -20.09 -30.95
CA TYR A 252 -18.44 -18.91 -31.71
C TYR A 252 -17.52 -18.71 -32.92
N TRP A 253 -16.21 -18.76 -32.71
CA TRP A 253 -15.24 -18.62 -33.79
C TRP A 253 -15.34 -19.76 -34.81
N ARG A 254 -15.47 -21.00 -34.35
CA ARG A 254 -15.68 -22.17 -35.23
C ARG A 254 -16.94 -22.01 -36.08
N ARG A 255 -18.03 -21.47 -35.52
CA ARG A 255 -19.26 -21.20 -36.28
C ARG A 255 -19.06 -20.14 -37.35
N ILE A 256 -18.29 -19.09 -37.05
CA ILE A 256 -17.96 -18.04 -38.02
C ILE A 256 -17.09 -18.60 -39.16
N SER A 257 -16.04 -19.35 -38.84
CA SER A 257 -15.12 -19.90 -39.86
C SER A 257 -15.75 -20.94 -40.79
N LEU A 258 -16.88 -21.56 -40.40
CA LEU A 258 -17.64 -22.48 -41.25
C LEU A 258 -18.56 -21.76 -42.25
N MET A 259 -18.76 -20.46 -42.12
CA MET A 259 -19.53 -19.69 -43.10
C MET A 259 -18.69 -19.45 -44.36
N SER A 260 -19.33 -19.39 -45.52
CA SER A 260 -18.67 -19.13 -46.80
C SER A 260 -18.15 -17.68 -46.94
N ARG A 261 -18.54 -16.78 -46.03
CA ARG A 261 -18.12 -15.37 -46.00
C ARG A 261 -16.98 -15.15 -45.00
N PRO A 262 -16.10 -14.16 -45.21
CA PRO A 262 -15.15 -13.75 -44.19
C PRO A 262 -15.84 -13.09 -42.98
N PRO A 263 -15.22 -13.12 -41.78
CA PRO A 263 -15.77 -12.47 -40.59
C PRO A 263 -15.95 -10.97 -40.78
N VAL A 264 -17.11 -10.44 -40.38
CA VAL A 264 -17.38 -8.99 -40.44
C VAL A 264 -16.81 -8.27 -39.21
N LEU A 265 -16.73 -6.92 -39.25
CA LEU A 265 -16.12 -6.13 -38.18
C LEU A 265 -16.75 -6.36 -36.78
N LEU A 266 -18.07 -6.61 -36.72
CA LEU A 266 -18.78 -6.88 -35.46
C LEU A 266 -18.54 -8.29 -34.90
N GLU A 267 -18.00 -9.21 -35.70
CA GLU A 267 -17.74 -10.61 -35.31
C GLU A 267 -16.30 -10.84 -34.84
N LYS A 268 -15.40 -9.88 -35.09
CA LYS A 268 -13.99 -9.90 -34.71
C LYS A 268 -13.80 -9.33 -33.31
#